data_AF-A0A553RAJ1-F1
#
_entry.id   AF-A0A553RAJ1-F1
#
_cell.length_a   1.000
_cell.length_b   1.000
_cell.length_c   1.000
_cell.angle_alpha   90.00
_cell.angle_beta   90.00
_cell.angle_gamma   90.00
#
_symmetry.space_group_name_H-M   'P 1'
#
loop_
_entity.id
_entity.type
_entity.pdbx_description
1 polymer ?
#
loop_
_entity_poly.entity_id
_entity_poly.type
_entity_poly.pdbx_seq_one_letter_code
_entity_poly.pdbx_strand_id
1 'polypeptide(L)'
;MDVRDAPGRWEALASRDSSSRHAAMELVHQEVMKRIETIGPIPDPCSSSPPAVDDALSSDLNALLAHVLMLSKRCPYEDVRKKCMCLLQTVQDVMCATA
;
A
#
# COMPACT_ATOMS: atom_id res chain seq x y z
N MET A 1 5.09 19.88 -14.48
CA MET A 1 5.77 19.17 -13.37
C MET A 1 4.80 18.09 -12.99
N ASP A 2 4.82 17.02 -13.77
CA ASP A 2 3.65 16.15 -13.98
C ASP A 2 3.80 14.87 -13.19
N VAL A 3 2.78 14.65 -12.37
CA VAL A 3 2.53 13.57 -11.41
C VAL A 3 2.34 12.22 -12.09
N ARG A 4 3.37 11.68 -12.75
CA ARG A 4 3.32 10.32 -13.30
C ARG A 4 4.68 9.65 -13.23
N ASP A 5 4.96 9.02 -12.09
CA ASP A 5 5.81 7.83 -12.12
C ASP A 5 5.32 6.75 -11.13
N ALA A 6 4.14 6.22 -11.44
CA ALA A 6 3.61 5.03 -10.79
C ALA A 6 4.47 3.75 -10.98
N PRO A 7 5.19 3.55 -12.10
CA PRO A 7 6.13 2.42 -12.23
C PRO A 7 7.48 2.68 -11.54
N GLY A 8 8.04 3.89 -11.65
CA GLY A 8 9.39 4.23 -11.20
C GLY A 8 9.57 4.26 -9.68
N ARG A 9 8.49 4.43 -8.91
CA ARG A 9 8.56 4.30 -7.44
C ARG A 9 8.98 2.90 -7.00
N TRP A 10 8.57 1.86 -7.72
CA TRP A 10 8.95 0.48 -7.38
C TRP A 10 10.37 0.18 -7.85
N GLU A 11 10.77 0.73 -9.00
CA GLU A 11 12.13 0.60 -9.52
C GLU A 11 13.17 1.26 -8.59
N ALA A 12 12.81 2.39 -7.97
CA ALA A 12 13.66 3.07 -6.99
C ALA A 12 13.91 2.23 -5.72
N LEU A 13 13.05 1.26 -5.39
CA LEU A 13 13.30 0.30 -4.30
C LEU A 13 14.44 -0.68 -4.63
N ALA A 14 14.75 -0.87 -5.92
CA ALA A 14 15.89 -1.66 -6.35
C ALA A 14 17.22 -0.86 -6.34
N SER A 15 17.16 0.46 -6.09
CA SER A 15 18.32 1.35 -6.09
C SER A 15 19.36 0.93 -5.04
N ARG A 16 20.64 1.08 -5.39
CA ARG A 16 21.76 0.84 -4.46
C ARG A 16 21.83 1.91 -3.37
N ASP A 17 21.32 3.10 -3.66
CA ASP A 17 21.29 4.21 -2.71
C ASP A 17 20.16 4.03 -1.69
N SER A 18 20.51 4.04 -0.40
CA SER A 18 19.54 3.85 0.68
C SER A 18 18.55 5.00 0.79
N SER A 19 18.97 6.23 0.48
CA SER A 19 18.09 7.42 0.55
C SER A 19 17.01 7.35 -0.52
N SER A 20 17.37 6.90 -1.73
CA SER A 20 16.47 6.66 -2.85
C SER A 20 15.44 5.58 -2.51
N ARG A 21 15.87 4.43 -1.95
CA ARG A 21 14.94 3.38 -1.48
C ARG A 21 14.01 3.90 -0.38
N HIS A 22 14.54 4.71 0.54
CA HIS A 22 13.77 5.26 1.63
C HIS A 22 12.68 6.20 1.11
N ALA A 23 13.03 7.14 0.22
CA ALA A 23 12.08 8.05 -0.40
C ALA A 23 11.00 7.31 -1.21
N ALA A 24 11.40 6.27 -1.95
CA ALA A 24 10.48 5.41 -2.67
C ALA A 24 9.49 4.68 -1.73
N MET A 25 9.97 4.17 -0.60
CA MET A 25 9.09 3.56 0.41
C MET A 25 8.10 4.55 1.02
N GLU A 26 8.49 5.81 1.25
CA GLU A 26 7.56 6.83 1.75
C GLU A 26 6.44 7.11 0.74
N LEU A 27 6.76 7.17 -0.55
CA LEU A 27 5.75 7.33 -1.61
C LEU A 27 4.78 6.13 -1.66
N VAL A 28 5.29 4.90 -1.51
CA VAL A 28 4.46 3.69 -1.44
C VAL A 28 3.55 3.73 -0.21
N HIS A 29 4.07 4.13 0.95
CA HIS A 29 3.29 4.25 2.18
C HIS A 29 2.15 5.25 2.02
N GLN A 30 2.44 6.45 1.49
CA GLN A 30 1.43 7.48 1.26
C GLN A 30 0.33 7.00 0.30
N GLU A 31 0.70 6.31 -0.78
CA GLU A 31 -0.29 5.80 -1.74
C GLU A 31 -1.19 4.74 -1.10
N VAL A 32 -0.63 3.79 -0.35
CA VAL A 32 -1.41 2.75 0.33
C VAL A 32 -2.38 3.36 1.33
N MET A 33 -1.92 4.30 2.17
CA MET A 33 -2.78 4.96 3.16
C MET A 33 -3.89 5.78 2.49
N LYS A 34 -3.55 6.55 1.45
CA LYS A 34 -4.53 7.33 0.68
C LYS A 34 -5.63 6.44 0.09
N ARG A 35 -5.28 5.25 -0.43
CA ARG A 35 -6.26 4.30 -0.97
C ARG A 35 -7.16 3.71 0.11
N ILE A 36 -6.60 3.40 1.29
CA ILE A 36 -7.38 2.93 2.44
C ILE A 36 -8.38 4.00 2.88
N GLU A 37 -7.94 5.26 2.99
CA GLU A 37 -8.83 6.39 3.30
C GLU A 37 -9.92 6.59 2.23
N THR A 38 -9.58 6.36 0.95
CA THR A 38 -10.52 6.50 -0.17
C THR A 38 -11.59 5.41 -0.18
N ILE A 39 -11.25 4.18 0.22
CA ILE A 39 -12.20 3.06 0.31
C ILE A 39 -13.14 3.25 1.53
N GLY A 40 -12.71 4.01 2.54
CA GLY A 40 -13.49 4.27 3.74
C GLY A 40 -13.63 3.03 4.65
N PRO A 41 -14.27 3.17 5.83
CA PRO A 41 -14.63 2.05 6.68
C PRO A 41 -15.44 1.02 5.89
N ILE A 42 -15.06 -0.26 5.97
CA ILE A 42 -15.88 -1.36 5.45
C ILE A 42 -17.23 -1.28 6.18
N PRO A 43 -18.36 -1.04 5.49
CA PRO A 43 -19.64 -0.95 6.18
C PRO A 43 -19.99 -2.30 6.82
N ASP A 44 -20.54 -2.23 8.03
CA ASP A 44 -21.07 -3.36 8.80
C ASP A 44 -21.77 -4.41 7.90
N PRO A 45 -21.53 -5.72 8.13
CA PRO A 45 -22.20 -6.80 7.39
C PRO A 45 -23.73 -6.85 7.60
N CYS A 46 -24.30 -5.96 8.42
CA CYS A 46 -25.72 -5.88 8.75
C CYS A 46 -26.51 -4.84 7.90
N SER A 47 -25.86 -4.04 7.06
CA SER A 47 -26.57 -3.08 6.21
C SER A 47 -26.87 -3.68 4.83
N SER A 48 -28.15 -4.02 4.61
CA SER A 48 -28.71 -4.47 3.33
C SER A 48 -28.71 -3.37 2.26
N SER A 49 -27.53 -2.96 1.80
CA SER A 49 -27.32 -2.23 0.56
C SER A 49 -25.92 -2.56 0.06
N PRO A 50 -25.72 -3.01 -1.19
CA PRO A 50 -24.38 -3.19 -1.71
C PRO A 50 -23.75 -1.79 -1.77
N PRO A 51 -22.66 -1.53 -1.04
CA PRO A 51 -21.89 -0.36 -1.36
C PRO A 51 -21.31 -0.66 -2.74
N ALA A 52 -21.74 0.08 -3.76
CA ALA A 52 -21.01 0.16 -5.02
C ALA A 52 -19.69 0.91 -4.75
N VAL A 53 -18.86 0.36 -3.86
CA VAL A 53 -17.44 0.69 -3.87
C VAL A 53 -16.97 0.24 -5.24
N ASP A 54 -16.38 1.18 -5.96
CA ASP A 54 -15.82 0.95 -7.28
C ASP A 54 -14.85 -0.24 -7.18
N ASP A 55 -15.28 -1.41 -7.66
CA ASP A 55 -14.54 -2.69 -7.56
C ASP A 55 -13.09 -2.54 -8.05
N ALA A 56 -12.88 -1.63 -9.01
CA ALA A 56 -11.57 -1.28 -9.50
C ALA A 56 -10.68 -0.61 -8.44
N LEU A 57 -11.19 0.32 -7.60
CA LEU A 57 -10.41 0.94 -6.51
C LEU A 57 -9.97 -0.06 -5.43
N SER A 58 -10.85 -0.98 -5.07
CA SER A 58 -10.53 -2.06 -4.11
C SER A 58 -9.54 -3.06 -4.70
N SER A 59 -9.68 -3.41 -5.98
CA SER A 59 -8.76 -4.25 -6.73
C SER A 59 -7.36 -3.60 -6.86
N ASP A 60 -7.32 -2.28 -7.09
CA ASP A 60 -6.11 -1.47 -7.12
C ASP A 60 -5.35 -1.50 -5.77
N LEU A 61 -6.06 -1.32 -4.64
CA LEU A 61 -5.45 -1.43 -3.31
C LEU A 61 -4.91 -2.84 -3.08
N ASN A 62 -5.67 -3.87 -3.43
CA ASN A 62 -5.24 -5.26 -3.26
C ASN A 62 -3.98 -5.56 -4.09
N ALA A 63 -3.90 -5.05 -5.33
CA ALA A 63 -2.71 -5.16 -6.16
C ALA A 63 -1.48 -4.47 -5.53
N LEU A 64 -1.67 -3.28 -4.95
CA LEU A 64 -0.61 -2.57 -4.22
C LEU A 64 -0.14 -3.36 -2.98
N LEU A 65 -1.07 -3.85 -2.16
CA LEU A 65 -0.75 -4.65 -0.97
C LEU A 65 -0.07 -5.97 -1.32
N ALA A 66 -0.51 -6.64 -2.39
CA ALA A 66 0.13 -7.84 -2.91
C ALA A 66 1.57 -7.55 -3.33
N HIS A 67 1.83 -6.40 -3.99
CA HIS A 67 3.18 -5.98 -4.34
C HIS A 67 4.04 -5.74 -3.10
N VAL A 68 3.54 -5.00 -2.11
CA VAL A 68 4.25 -4.77 -0.82
C VAL A 68 4.56 -6.09 -0.11
N LEU A 69 3.61 -7.04 -0.11
CA LEU A 69 3.79 -8.37 0.46
C LEU A 69 4.84 -9.20 -0.30
N MET A 70 4.90 -9.09 -1.63
CA MET A 70 5.97 -9.72 -2.40
C MET A 70 7.33 -9.14 -2.04
N LEU A 71 7.44 -7.82 -1.90
CA LEU A 71 8.69 -7.14 -1.56
C LEU A 71 9.16 -7.48 -0.14
N SER A 72 8.26 -7.58 0.84
CA SER A 72 8.62 -7.95 2.22
C SER A 72 9.30 -9.32 2.31
N LYS A 73 9.01 -10.22 1.35
CA LYS A 73 9.58 -11.58 1.30
C LYS A 73 10.74 -11.72 0.32
N ARG A 74 10.70 -11.02 -0.81
CA ARG A 74 11.61 -11.25 -1.96
C ARG A 74 12.64 -10.15 -2.18
N CYS A 75 12.50 -8.98 -1.56
CA CYS A 75 13.44 -7.87 -1.78
C CYS A 75 14.82 -8.20 -1.18
N PRO A 76 15.93 -7.99 -1.92
CA PRO A 76 17.28 -8.24 -1.41
C PRO A 76 17.66 -7.28 -0.27
N TYR A 77 17.07 -6.08 -0.25
CA TYR A 77 17.36 -5.04 0.74
C TYR A 77 16.55 -5.23 2.02
N GLU A 78 17.24 -5.38 3.16
CA GLU A 78 16.60 -5.60 4.46
C GLU A 78 15.79 -4.40 4.94
N ASP A 79 16.28 -3.18 4.69
CA ASP A 79 15.59 -1.94 5.03
C ASP A 79 14.21 -1.85 4.36
N VAL A 80 14.13 -2.23 3.08
CA VAL A 80 12.86 -2.31 2.34
C VAL A 80 11.96 -3.37 2.93
N ARG A 81 12.46 -4.59 3.20
CA ARG A 81 11.65 -5.68 3.78
C ARG A 81 11.01 -5.27 5.11
N LYS A 82 11.80 -4.71 6.03
CA LYS A 82 11.33 -4.23 7.34
C LYS A 82 10.25 -3.17 7.19
N LYS A 83 10.46 -2.17 6.33
CA LYS A 83 9.46 -1.13 6.07
C LYS A 83 8.17 -1.70 5.46
N CYS A 84 8.27 -2.63 4.51
CA CYS A 84 7.10 -3.30 3.93
C CYS A 84 6.31 -4.08 4.99
N MET A 85 6.98 -4.77 5.91
CA MET A 85 6.31 -5.46 7.02
C MET A 85 5.60 -4.49 7.96
N CYS A 86 6.26 -3.40 8.35
CA CYS A 86 5.64 -2.36 9.18
C CYS A 86 4.41 -1.77 8.49
N LEU A 87 4.50 -1.48 7.18
CA LEU A 87 3.38 -0.98 6.39
C LEU A 87 2.19 -1.95 6.43
N LEU A 88 2.41 -3.22 6.14
CA LEU A 88 1.34 -4.24 6.17
C LEU A 88 0.71 -4.35 7.56
N GLN A 89 1.51 -4.24 8.62
CA GLN A 89 1.00 -4.25 10.00
C GLN A 89 0.15 -3.01 10.29
N THR A 90 0.56 -1.82 9.85
CA THR A 90 -0.23 -0.59 9.98
C THR A 90 -1.55 -0.69 9.24
N VAL A 91 -1.54 -1.21 8.00
CA VAL A 91 -2.77 -1.43 7.24
C VAL A 91 -3.71 -2.38 7.98
N GLN A 92 -3.17 -3.48 8.50
CA GLN A 92 -3.95 -4.44 9.27
C GLN A 92 -4.52 -3.84 10.55
N ASP A 93 -3.75 -3.01 11.25
CA ASP A 93 -4.17 -2.30 12.46
C ASP A 93 -5.30 -1.32 12.16
N VAL A 94 -5.16 -0.51 11.11
CA VAL A 94 -6.19 0.44 10.67
C VAL A 94 -7.47 -0.27 10.25
N MET A 95 -7.36 -1.36 9.48
CA MET A 95 -8.52 -2.15 9.07
C MET A 95 -9.17 -2.90 10.23
N CYS A 96 -8.41 -3.35 11.22
CA CYS A 96 -8.93 -4.07 12.39
C CYS A 96 -9.49 -3.14 13.47
N ALA A 97 -8.92 -1.94 13.66
CA ALA A 97 -9.41 -0.95 14.62
C ALA A 97 -10.71 -0.26 14.17
N THR A 98 -11.07 -0.42 12.90
CA THR A 98 -12.30 0.09 12.30
C THR A 98 -13.40 -0.99 12.20
N ALA A 99 -13.12 -2.23 12.65
CA ALA A 99 -14.04 -3.37 12.69
C ALA A 99 -14.57 -3.62 14.11
#